data_AF-L1NER0-F1
#
_entry.id   AF-L1NER0-F1
#
_cell.length_a   1.000
_cell.length_b   1.000
_cell.length_c   1.000
_cell.angle_alpha   90.00
_cell.angle_beta   90.00
_cell.angle_gamma   90.00
#
_symmetry.space_group_name_H-M   'P 1'
#
loop_
_entity.id
_entity.type
_entity.pdbx_description
1 polymer ?
#
loop_
_entity_poly.entity_id
_entity_poly.type
_entity_poly.pdbx_seq_one_letter_code
_entity_poly.pdbx_strand_id
1 'polypeptide(L)'
;MIKKFVNIYNLGVFKHFEWDKNIVGPQGNPVVLEDINILFGRNYSGKTTISQIFRAFELKGGLEKYESGSFKLELSDGNTIDEKSIASFADPVRVFNEDFVKDNLLFIGNPEEGVTPFAVLGENAQIESEIQELKGQLGSAEEGHETGLYLERKNSVKVYQETEKDLNKDKSSLEQQLTEKATAKGTGIRNQPQVYGDQNYNITKLRKDLKEVTPADRLSDEQVSELRLLLKEEVQQILRIQGTSFPSFDGINQRIKSIVEQQILSLGKIEELVHNAIANKWVEEGCKLHEGKQTCLFCGGEITKNRWAELERHYDEATKILKDRAEKAVDWLEKQIQVAKELYKISPEKYYQCFKVRVENINKDMDTLREKLLTALDGILLQVKKKLENIHATPSYVEYTFDLARLDEIYDQIEMLEKDATAYGAELKQEQSKAQAKLRLSEVARFKEDIGYEEKVKVISEKEAVLKEKEEAKEEKENAIHSKEKALKKKSASAKMKKRGLGK
;
A
#
# COMPACT_ATOMS: atom_id res chain seq x y z
N MET A 1 -38.58 -27.68 -86.36
CA MET A 1 -39.97 -28.23 -86.36
C MET A 1 -40.02 -29.63 -86.98
N ILE A 2 -40.83 -30.52 -86.40
CA ILE A 2 -40.98 -31.92 -86.83
C ILE A 2 -42.05 -32.01 -87.92
N LYS A 3 -41.69 -32.56 -89.07
CA LYS A 3 -42.56 -32.65 -90.25
C LYS A 3 -43.43 -33.91 -90.24
N LYS A 4 -42.87 -35.07 -89.90
CA LYS A 4 -43.61 -36.35 -89.74
C LYS A 4 -42.74 -37.39 -89.06
N PHE A 5 -43.35 -38.48 -88.62
CA PHE A 5 -42.60 -39.72 -88.39
C PHE A 5 -42.25 -40.34 -89.74
N VAL A 6 -41.09 -40.94 -89.85
CA VAL A 6 -40.69 -41.77 -90.99
C VAL A 6 -41.08 -43.21 -90.68
N ASN A 7 -40.62 -43.73 -89.54
CA ASN A 7 -40.94 -45.06 -89.06
C ASN A 7 -40.85 -45.17 -87.54
N ILE A 8 -41.51 -46.21 -87.00
CA ILE A 8 -41.48 -46.60 -85.59
C ILE A 8 -41.40 -48.13 -85.54
N TYR A 9 -40.35 -48.65 -84.90
CA TYR A 9 -40.06 -50.08 -84.77
C TYR A 9 -40.02 -50.50 -83.31
N ASN A 10 -40.70 -51.59 -82.99
CA ASN A 10 -40.72 -52.24 -81.67
C ASN A 10 -40.87 -51.28 -80.46
N LEU A 11 -41.66 -50.21 -80.62
CA LEU A 11 -41.97 -49.25 -79.55
C LEU A 11 -43.46 -49.35 -79.19
N GLY A 12 -43.75 -49.74 -77.95
CA GLY A 12 -45.11 -49.95 -77.48
C GLY A 12 -45.90 -50.91 -78.36
N VAL A 13 -46.98 -50.43 -78.98
CA VAL A 13 -47.82 -51.22 -79.90
C VAL A 13 -47.31 -51.25 -81.35
N PHE A 14 -46.32 -50.42 -81.70
CA PHE A 14 -45.79 -50.34 -83.06
C PHE A 14 -44.71 -51.40 -83.26
N LYS A 15 -44.99 -52.41 -84.11
CA LYS A 15 -44.00 -53.42 -84.52
C LYS A 15 -43.15 -52.94 -85.71
N HIS A 16 -43.81 -52.52 -86.79
CA HIS A 16 -43.19 -52.06 -88.04
C HIS A 16 -44.06 -50.98 -88.70
N PHE A 17 -44.12 -49.80 -88.07
CA PHE A 17 -44.95 -48.72 -88.58
C PHE A 17 -44.15 -47.82 -89.53
N GLU A 18 -44.70 -47.58 -90.72
CA GLU A 18 -44.18 -46.64 -91.71
C GLU A 18 -45.23 -45.58 -91.99
N TRP A 19 -44.89 -44.31 -91.79
CA TRP A 19 -45.87 -43.23 -91.82
C TRP A 19 -46.52 -43.05 -93.19
N ASP A 20 -45.72 -43.05 -94.26
CA ASP A 20 -46.20 -42.80 -95.62
C ASP A 20 -47.13 -43.88 -96.16
N LYS A 21 -47.09 -45.09 -95.60
CA LYS A 21 -47.99 -46.19 -95.95
C LYS A 21 -49.30 -46.16 -95.17
N ASN A 22 -49.27 -45.64 -93.95
CA ASN A 22 -50.37 -45.79 -92.99
C ASN A 22 -51.15 -44.50 -92.75
N ILE A 23 -50.54 -43.33 -92.98
CA ILE A 23 -51.13 -42.01 -92.74
C ILE A 23 -51.23 -41.27 -94.08
N VAL A 24 -52.24 -41.67 -94.86
CA VAL A 24 -52.52 -41.12 -96.20
C VAL A 24 -53.82 -40.32 -96.21
N GLY A 25 -53.85 -39.25 -97.01
CA GLY A 25 -55.02 -38.43 -97.22
C GLY A 25 -56.02 -39.06 -98.19
N PRO A 26 -57.16 -38.38 -98.47
CA PRO A 26 -58.23 -38.90 -99.33
C PRO A 26 -57.79 -39.29 -100.76
N GLN A 27 -56.67 -38.73 -101.24
CA GLN A 27 -56.11 -38.98 -102.57
C GLN A 27 -54.94 -39.97 -102.56
N GLY A 28 -54.67 -40.65 -101.44
CA GLY A 28 -53.60 -41.65 -101.32
C GLY A 28 -52.19 -41.10 -101.08
N ASN A 29 -52.02 -39.77 -100.98
CA ASN A 29 -50.74 -39.13 -100.68
C ASN A 29 -50.47 -39.12 -99.15
N PRO A 30 -49.22 -39.32 -98.70
CA PRO A 30 -48.84 -39.18 -97.29
C PRO A 30 -49.18 -37.80 -96.71
N VAL A 31 -49.73 -37.76 -95.51
CA VAL A 31 -50.03 -36.51 -94.79
C VAL A 31 -48.83 -36.13 -93.92
N VAL A 32 -48.57 -34.83 -93.70
CA VAL A 32 -47.54 -34.34 -92.78
C VAL A 32 -48.18 -33.68 -91.55
N LEU A 33 -47.39 -33.48 -90.50
CA LEU A 33 -47.81 -32.72 -89.33
C LEU A 33 -47.84 -31.21 -89.65
N GLU A 34 -48.90 -30.54 -89.24
CA GLU A 34 -49.11 -29.10 -89.36
C GLU A 34 -48.83 -28.39 -88.01
N ASP A 35 -49.15 -27.10 -87.86
CA ASP A 35 -48.96 -26.37 -86.60
C ASP A 35 -49.78 -26.95 -85.43
N ILE A 36 -50.99 -27.46 -85.72
CA ILE A 36 -51.89 -28.07 -84.75
C ILE A 36 -52.33 -29.44 -85.26
N ASN A 37 -52.02 -30.50 -84.51
CA ASN A 37 -52.33 -31.87 -84.88
C ASN A 37 -53.17 -32.53 -83.79
N ILE A 38 -54.28 -33.16 -84.19
CA ILE A 38 -55.13 -33.95 -83.30
C ILE A 38 -55.01 -35.42 -83.71
N LEU A 39 -54.27 -36.21 -82.91
CA LEU A 39 -54.10 -37.65 -83.10
C LEU A 39 -55.10 -38.40 -82.22
N PHE A 40 -56.13 -38.99 -82.81
CA PHE A 40 -57.16 -39.74 -82.10
C PHE A 40 -57.27 -41.18 -82.61
N GLY A 41 -57.79 -42.08 -81.78
CA GLY A 41 -57.94 -43.50 -82.12
C GLY A 41 -58.46 -44.32 -80.94
N ARG A 42 -58.80 -45.59 -81.18
CA ARG A 42 -59.26 -46.52 -80.13
C ARG A 42 -58.18 -46.81 -79.08
N ASN A 43 -58.55 -47.47 -77.98
CA ASN A 43 -57.56 -47.98 -77.04
C ASN A 43 -56.55 -48.89 -77.77
N TYR A 44 -55.29 -48.86 -77.33
CA TYR A 44 -54.17 -49.58 -77.97
C TYR A 44 -53.79 -49.10 -79.40
N SER A 45 -54.29 -47.94 -79.85
CA SER A 45 -53.89 -47.37 -81.15
C SER A 45 -52.52 -46.68 -81.17
N GLY A 46 -51.74 -46.72 -80.08
CA GLY A 46 -50.39 -46.16 -80.00
C GLY A 46 -50.26 -44.69 -79.62
N LYS A 47 -51.36 -44.00 -79.26
CA LYS A 47 -51.34 -42.59 -78.83
C LYS A 47 -50.37 -42.32 -77.68
N THR A 48 -50.41 -43.16 -76.64
CA THR A 48 -49.52 -43.03 -75.47
C THR A 48 -48.06 -43.20 -75.87
N THR A 49 -47.76 -44.15 -76.76
CA THR A 49 -46.40 -44.36 -77.27
C THR A 49 -45.89 -43.16 -78.06
N ILE A 50 -46.71 -42.54 -78.92
CA ILE A 50 -46.35 -41.31 -79.62
C ILE A 50 -46.09 -40.17 -78.62
N SER A 51 -46.96 -40.00 -77.62
CA SER A 51 -46.77 -39.01 -76.55
C SER A 51 -45.46 -39.23 -75.78
N GLN A 52 -45.08 -40.48 -75.53
CA GLN A 52 -43.82 -40.84 -74.88
C GLN A 52 -42.59 -40.58 -75.75
N ILE A 53 -42.68 -40.77 -77.07
CA ILE A 53 -41.61 -40.38 -77.98
C ILE A 53 -41.39 -38.86 -77.90
N PHE A 54 -42.46 -38.05 -77.94
CA PHE A 54 -42.32 -36.59 -77.73
C PHE A 54 -41.78 -36.23 -76.35
N ARG A 55 -42.18 -36.95 -75.29
CA ARG A 55 -41.65 -36.76 -73.93
C ARG A 55 -40.14 -37.00 -73.89
N ALA A 56 -39.64 -37.93 -74.69
CA ALA A 56 -38.21 -38.18 -74.78
C ALA A 56 -37.44 -36.98 -75.34
N PHE A 57 -38.03 -36.21 -76.26
CA PHE A 57 -37.45 -34.95 -76.74
C PHE A 57 -37.39 -33.84 -75.69
N GLU A 58 -38.37 -33.81 -74.78
CA GLU A 58 -38.39 -32.88 -73.65
C GLU A 58 -37.31 -33.24 -72.62
N LEU A 59 -37.20 -34.53 -72.26
CA LEU A 59 -36.25 -35.02 -71.26
C LEU A 59 -34.83 -35.26 -71.80
N LYS A 60 -34.65 -35.20 -73.12
CA LYS A 60 -33.41 -35.58 -73.83
C LYS A 60 -32.97 -37.04 -73.54
N GLY A 61 -33.93 -37.94 -73.30
CA GLY A 61 -33.74 -39.34 -72.89
C GLY A 61 -35.08 -39.99 -72.51
N GLY A 62 -35.12 -41.11 -71.78
CA GLY A 62 -36.37 -41.61 -71.19
C GLY A 62 -37.10 -42.74 -71.94
N LEU A 63 -36.45 -43.37 -72.93
CA LEU A 63 -36.97 -44.54 -73.65
C LEU A 63 -36.28 -45.85 -73.26
N GLU A 64 -35.52 -45.88 -72.17
CA GLU A 64 -34.70 -47.02 -71.74
C GLU A 64 -35.54 -48.26 -71.44
N LYS A 65 -36.83 -48.08 -71.11
CA LYS A 65 -37.82 -49.16 -70.90
C LYS A 65 -38.16 -49.98 -72.15
N TYR A 66 -37.70 -49.57 -73.34
CA TYR A 66 -37.92 -50.27 -74.61
C TYR A 66 -36.59 -50.80 -75.17
N GLU A 67 -36.14 -51.97 -74.71
CA GLU A 67 -34.81 -52.54 -74.98
C GLU A 67 -34.44 -52.76 -76.47
N SER A 68 -35.42 -52.73 -77.39
CA SER A 68 -35.20 -52.94 -78.83
C SER A 68 -35.99 -51.99 -79.73
N GLY A 69 -36.47 -50.86 -79.19
CA GLY A 69 -37.31 -49.91 -79.90
C GLY A 69 -36.51 -48.81 -80.62
N SER A 70 -36.89 -48.45 -81.85
CA SER A 70 -36.30 -47.32 -82.56
C SER A 70 -37.36 -46.51 -83.29
N PHE A 71 -37.09 -45.23 -83.52
CA PHE A 71 -37.96 -44.37 -84.31
C PHE A 71 -37.13 -43.41 -85.13
N LYS A 72 -37.71 -42.93 -86.23
CA LYS A 72 -37.10 -41.90 -87.06
C LYS A 72 -38.12 -40.83 -87.40
N LEU A 73 -37.76 -39.58 -87.20
CA LEU A 73 -38.53 -38.38 -87.56
C LEU A 73 -37.84 -37.64 -88.70
N GLU A 74 -38.64 -37.00 -89.56
CA GLU A 74 -38.18 -36.03 -90.55
C GLU A 74 -38.50 -34.62 -90.05
N LEU A 75 -37.54 -33.72 -90.14
CA LEU A 75 -37.69 -32.30 -89.83
C LEU A 75 -38.08 -31.51 -91.09
N SER A 76 -38.60 -30.30 -90.91
CA SER A 76 -39.02 -29.43 -92.02
C SER A 76 -37.87 -29.03 -92.96
N ASP A 77 -36.61 -29.11 -92.52
CA ASP A 77 -35.40 -28.82 -93.30
C ASP A 77 -34.88 -30.05 -94.09
N GLY A 78 -35.54 -31.20 -93.97
CA GLY A 78 -35.15 -32.47 -94.59
C GLY A 78 -34.16 -33.30 -93.77
N ASN A 79 -33.67 -32.80 -92.63
CA ASN A 79 -32.85 -33.60 -91.71
C ASN A 79 -33.70 -34.63 -90.97
N THR A 80 -33.06 -35.68 -90.45
CA THR A 80 -33.76 -36.74 -89.71
C THR A 80 -33.19 -36.92 -88.31
N ILE A 81 -34.07 -37.18 -87.35
CA ILE A 81 -33.71 -37.43 -85.95
C ILE A 81 -34.23 -38.80 -85.52
N ASP A 82 -33.43 -39.49 -84.74
CA ASP A 82 -33.68 -40.83 -84.20
C ASP A 82 -33.45 -40.87 -82.68
N GLU A 83 -33.61 -42.04 -82.07
CA GLU A 83 -33.46 -42.24 -80.63
C GLU A 83 -32.06 -41.88 -80.09
N LYS A 84 -31.03 -41.94 -80.94
CA LYS A 84 -29.63 -41.67 -80.57
C LYS A 84 -29.28 -40.19 -80.65
N SER A 85 -30.01 -39.43 -81.47
CA SER A 85 -29.77 -38.01 -81.71
C SER A 85 -30.72 -37.07 -80.95
N ILE A 86 -31.60 -37.60 -80.09
CA ILE A 86 -32.54 -36.81 -79.27
C ILE A 86 -31.82 -35.73 -78.44
N ALA A 87 -30.69 -36.07 -77.83
CA ALA A 87 -29.93 -35.14 -76.98
C ALA A 87 -29.47 -33.88 -77.74
N SER A 88 -29.21 -34.01 -79.05
CA SER A 88 -28.79 -32.90 -79.92
C SER A 88 -29.94 -32.06 -80.48
N PHE A 89 -31.20 -32.40 -80.20
CA PHE A 89 -32.34 -31.63 -80.70
C PHE A 89 -32.43 -30.27 -80.02
N ALA A 90 -32.28 -29.18 -80.78
CA ALA A 90 -32.19 -27.83 -80.24
C ALA A 90 -33.56 -27.21 -79.86
N ASP A 91 -34.63 -27.58 -80.56
CA ASP A 91 -35.95 -26.97 -80.34
C ASP A 91 -36.52 -27.41 -78.97
N PRO A 92 -37.11 -26.47 -78.19
CA PRO A 92 -37.73 -26.80 -76.92
C PRO A 92 -39.03 -27.59 -77.16
N VAL A 93 -39.11 -28.78 -76.54
CA VAL A 93 -40.33 -29.60 -76.51
C VAL A 93 -40.89 -29.60 -75.09
N ARG A 94 -42.21 -29.46 -74.97
CA ARG A 94 -42.94 -29.55 -73.71
C ARG A 94 -44.08 -30.55 -73.87
N VAL A 95 -44.15 -31.53 -73.00
CA VAL A 95 -45.15 -32.60 -73.07
C VAL A 95 -45.91 -32.68 -71.76
N PHE A 96 -47.22 -32.47 -71.85
CA PHE A 96 -48.14 -32.75 -70.76
C PHE A 96 -48.78 -34.12 -71.00
N ASN A 97 -48.30 -35.14 -70.29
CA ASN A 97 -48.82 -36.52 -70.35
C ASN A 97 -48.89 -37.15 -68.96
N GLU A 98 -49.32 -38.40 -68.88
CA GLU A 98 -49.43 -39.13 -67.61
C GLU A 98 -48.11 -39.23 -66.86
N ASP A 99 -46.99 -39.38 -67.57
CA ASP A 99 -45.65 -39.42 -66.97
C ASP A 99 -45.30 -38.05 -66.34
N PHE A 100 -45.59 -36.93 -67.00
CA PHE A 100 -45.46 -35.59 -66.42
C PHE A 100 -46.27 -35.43 -65.12
N VAL A 101 -47.52 -35.91 -65.12
CA VAL A 101 -48.40 -35.84 -63.95
C VAL A 101 -47.82 -36.66 -62.79
N LYS A 102 -47.34 -37.88 -63.04
CA LYS A 102 -46.71 -38.72 -62.00
C LYS A 102 -45.44 -38.09 -61.42
N ASP A 103 -44.58 -37.53 -62.27
CA ASP A 103 -43.31 -36.95 -61.85
C ASP A 103 -43.50 -35.64 -61.04
N ASN A 104 -44.56 -34.88 -61.28
CA ASN A 104 -44.70 -33.51 -60.77
C ASN A 104 -45.92 -33.28 -59.87
N LEU A 105 -46.89 -34.20 -59.81
CA LEU A 105 -48.15 -34.05 -59.05
C LEU A 105 -48.34 -35.24 -58.09
N LEU A 106 -47.38 -35.42 -57.18
CA LEU A 106 -47.30 -36.53 -56.21
C LEU A 106 -48.54 -36.70 -55.31
N PHE A 107 -49.32 -35.65 -55.10
CA PHE A 107 -50.54 -35.67 -54.25
C PHE A 107 -51.68 -36.52 -54.82
N ILE A 108 -51.63 -36.93 -56.09
CA ILE A 108 -52.66 -37.78 -56.71
C ILE A 108 -52.52 -39.24 -56.23
N GLY A 109 -51.34 -39.65 -55.74
CA GLY A 109 -51.06 -41.02 -55.30
C GLY A 109 -51.02 -41.25 -53.79
N ASN A 110 -50.73 -40.23 -52.97
CA ASN A 110 -50.60 -40.35 -51.52
C ASN A 110 -51.14 -39.11 -50.79
N PRO A 111 -52.33 -39.16 -50.15
CA PRO A 111 -52.96 -38.00 -49.50
C PRO A 111 -52.31 -37.53 -48.17
N GLU A 112 -51.43 -38.33 -47.57
CA GLU A 112 -50.83 -38.07 -46.24
C GLU A 112 -49.56 -37.21 -46.31
N GLU A 113 -48.92 -37.10 -47.48
CA GLU A 113 -47.84 -36.13 -47.71
C GLU A 113 -48.49 -34.82 -48.19
N GLY A 114 -48.75 -33.92 -47.24
CA GLY A 114 -49.38 -32.63 -47.49
C GLY A 114 -48.72 -31.82 -48.61
N VAL A 115 -49.43 -30.77 -49.04
CA VAL A 115 -49.01 -29.88 -50.14
C VAL A 115 -47.64 -29.26 -49.84
N THR A 116 -46.59 -29.67 -50.56
CA THR A 116 -45.50 -28.74 -50.83
C THR A 116 -46.13 -27.60 -51.64
N PRO A 117 -46.14 -26.36 -51.13
CA PRO A 117 -46.53 -25.22 -51.95
C PRO A 117 -45.72 -25.27 -53.23
N PHE A 118 -46.25 -24.73 -54.34
CA PHE A 118 -45.47 -24.47 -55.54
C PHE A 118 -44.35 -23.47 -55.22
N ALA A 119 -43.32 -23.97 -54.55
CA ALA A 119 -42.03 -23.34 -54.35
C ALA A 119 -41.27 -23.65 -55.62
N VAL A 120 -41.34 -22.72 -56.55
CA VAL A 120 -40.33 -22.63 -57.60
C VAL A 120 -38.97 -22.57 -56.89
N LEU A 121 -38.21 -23.67 -57.02
CA LEU A 121 -36.78 -23.87 -56.72
C LEU A 121 -36.38 -23.98 -55.23
N GLY A 122 -35.76 -25.10 -54.88
CA GLY A 122 -35.37 -25.55 -53.53
C GLY A 122 -34.44 -24.64 -52.71
N GLU A 123 -33.99 -23.49 -53.22
CA GLU A 123 -33.16 -22.54 -52.46
C GLU A 123 -33.94 -21.74 -51.40
N ASN A 124 -35.26 -21.59 -51.53
CA ASN A 124 -36.04 -20.74 -50.60
C ASN A 124 -36.40 -21.45 -49.28
N ALA A 125 -36.55 -22.77 -49.27
CA ALA A 125 -36.83 -23.53 -48.04
C ALA A 125 -35.64 -23.50 -47.07
N GLN A 126 -34.42 -23.58 -47.61
CA GLN A 126 -33.19 -23.53 -46.82
C GLN A 126 -33.00 -22.18 -46.13
N ILE A 127 -33.29 -21.07 -46.83
CA ILE A 127 -33.20 -19.71 -46.27
C ILE A 127 -34.22 -19.50 -45.13
N GLU A 128 -35.45 -20.04 -45.24
CA GLU A 128 -36.46 -19.90 -44.19
C GLU A 128 -36.09 -20.73 -42.93
N SER A 129 -35.57 -21.94 -43.11
CA SER A 129 -35.03 -22.76 -42.01
C SER A 129 -33.91 -22.05 -41.26
N GLU A 130 -32.97 -21.46 -41.99
CA GLU A 130 -31.87 -20.69 -41.40
C GLU A 130 -32.34 -19.42 -40.67
N ILE A 131 -33.42 -18.79 -41.13
CA ILE A 131 -34.05 -17.64 -40.44
C ILE A 131 -34.71 -18.10 -39.13
N GLN A 132 -35.42 -19.22 -39.13
CA GLN A 132 -36.02 -19.77 -37.91
C GLN A 132 -34.96 -20.19 -36.89
N GLU A 133 -33.87 -20.81 -37.35
CA GLU A 133 -32.76 -21.20 -36.48
C GLU A 133 -32.09 -19.96 -35.85
N LEU A 134 -31.82 -18.91 -36.64
CA LEU A 134 -31.27 -17.65 -36.11
C LEU A 134 -32.22 -16.98 -35.10
N LYS A 135 -33.54 -17.00 -35.36
CA LYS A 135 -34.54 -16.49 -34.40
C LYS A 135 -34.62 -17.32 -33.13
N GLY A 136 -34.54 -18.65 -33.23
CA GLY A 136 -34.50 -19.55 -32.08
C GLY A 136 -33.27 -19.33 -31.21
N GLN A 137 -32.11 -19.13 -31.84
CA GLN A 137 -30.85 -18.83 -31.15
C GLN A 137 -30.86 -17.43 -30.51
N LEU A 138 -31.41 -16.42 -31.18
CA LEU A 138 -31.57 -15.08 -30.60
C LEU A 138 -32.57 -15.09 -29.43
N GLY A 139 -33.69 -15.81 -29.59
CA GLY A 139 -34.81 -15.83 -28.66
C GLY A 139 -35.66 -14.56 -28.73
N SER A 140 -36.46 -14.33 -27.69
CA SER A 140 -37.29 -13.13 -27.52
C SER A 140 -36.49 -12.01 -26.85
N ALA A 141 -36.65 -10.79 -27.36
CA ALA A 141 -36.14 -9.57 -26.74
C ALA A 141 -37.21 -8.84 -25.90
N GLU A 142 -38.40 -9.43 -25.76
CA GLU A 142 -39.51 -8.82 -25.03
C GLU A 142 -39.16 -8.68 -23.54
N GLU A 143 -39.31 -7.46 -23.03
CA GLU A 143 -38.91 -7.10 -21.69
C GLU A 143 -39.69 -7.93 -20.65
N GLY A 144 -38.97 -8.67 -19.81
CA GLY A 144 -39.56 -9.59 -18.82
C GLY A 144 -39.85 -11.01 -19.33
N HIS A 145 -39.72 -11.24 -20.65
CA HIS A 145 -39.89 -12.55 -21.30
C HIS A 145 -38.70 -12.90 -22.20
N GLU A 146 -37.51 -12.41 -21.87
CA GLU A 146 -36.32 -12.63 -22.67
C GLU A 146 -35.93 -14.12 -22.69
N THR A 147 -35.56 -14.63 -23.88
CA THR A 147 -35.11 -16.03 -24.06
C THR A 147 -33.89 -16.08 -24.97
N GLY A 148 -33.23 -17.24 -25.07
CA GLY A 148 -32.04 -17.40 -25.92
C GLY A 148 -30.90 -16.45 -25.55
N LEU A 149 -30.20 -15.92 -26.56
CA LEU A 149 -29.09 -14.99 -26.35
C LEU A 149 -29.48 -13.69 -25.64
N TYR A 150 -30.71 -13.19 -25.82
CA TYR A 150 -31.16 -11.99 -25.09
C TYR A 150 -31.24 -12.22 -23.57
N LEU A 151 -31.66 -13.41 -23.14
CA LEU A 151 -31.65 -13.79 -21.72
C LEU A 151 -30.22 -13.93 -21.19
N GLU A 152 -29.32 -14.55 -21.96
CA GLU A 152 -27.91 -14.66 -21.59
C GLU A 152 -27.26 -13.28 -21.41
N ARG A 153 -27.51 -12.34 -22.33
CA ARG A 153 -27.04 -10.95 -22.19
C ARG A 153 -27.58 -10.31 -20.93
N LYS A 154 -28.89 -10.40 -20.67
CA LYS A 154 -29.53 -9.83 -19.48
C LYS A 154 -28.89 -10.36 -18.19
N ASN A 155 -28.64 -11.66 -18.13
CA ASN A 155 -27.96 -12.29 -17.00
C ASN A 155 -26.51 -11.80 -16.86
N SER A 156 -25.73 -11.73 -17.96
CA SER A 156 -24.36 -11.19 -17.93
C SER A 156 -24.30 -9.74 -17.49
N VAL A 157 -25.22 -8.88 -17.96
CA VAL A 157 -25.33 -7.48 -17.53
C VAL A 157 -25.63 -7.39 -16.03
N LYS A 158 -26.58 -8.21 -15.55
CA LYS A 158 -26.94 -8.24 -14.13
C LYS A 158 -25.76 -8.68 -13.25
N VAL A 159 -25.05 -9.74 -13.64
CA VAL A 159 -23.85 -10.22 -12.93
C VAL A 159 -22.75 -9.15 -12.93
N TYR A 160 -22.51 -8.47 -14.06
CA TYR A 160 -21.58 -7.35 -14.13
C TYR A 160 -21.96 -6.24 -13.14
N GLN A 161 -23.22 -5.80 -13.13
CA GLN A 161 -23.71 -4.74 -12.25
C GLN A 161 -23.63 -5.12 -10.76
N GLU A 162 -23.96 -6.36 -10.41
CA GLU A 162 -23.82 -6.86 -9.04
C GLU A 162 -22.35 -6.89 -8.59
N THR A 163 -21.45 -7.34 -9.47
CA THR A 163 -20.00 -7.35 -9.22
C THR A 163 -19.44 -5.93 -9.08
N GLU A 164 -19.84 -5.01 -9.96
CA GLU A 164 -19.45 -3.60 -9.94
C GLU A 164 -19.92 -2.92 -8.64
N LYS A 165 -21.15 -3.19 -8.21
CA LYS A 165 -21.71 -2.66 -6.96
C LYS A 165 -20.95 -3.16 -5.74
N ASP A 166 -20.62 -4.44 -5.70
CA ASP A 166 -19.85 -5.04 -4.61
C ASP A 166 -18.41 -4.49 -4.55
N LEU A 167 -17.74 -4.36 -5.70
CA LEU A 167 -16.43 -3.71 -5.81
C LEU A 167 -16.49 -2.25 -5.31
N ASN A 168 -17.48 -1.48 -5.76
CA ASN A 168 -17.63 -0.08 -5.39
C ASN A 168 -17.90 0.06 -3.88
N LYS A 169 -18.66 -0.85 -3.28
CA LYS A 169 -18.90 -0.88 -1.83
C LYS A 169 -17.58 -1.02 -1.05
N ASP A 170 -16.72 -1.94 -1.46
CA ASP A 170 -15.43 -2.15 -0.79
C ASP A 170 -14.47 -0.96 -1.00
N LYS A 171 -14.41 -0.42 -2.24
CA LYS A 171 -13.65 0.79 -2.54
C LYS A 171 -14.11 1.97 -1.70
N SER A 172 -15.42 2.21 -1.61
CA SER A 172 -15.98 3.29 -0.80
C SER A 172 -15.73 3.09 0.69
N SER A 173 -15.84 1.84 1.19
CA SER A 173 -15.55 1.53 2.60
C SER A 173 -14.10 1.79 2.97
N LEU A 174 -13.15 1.40 2.10
CA LEU A 174 -11.73 1.69 2.29
C LEU A 174 -11.48 3.20 2.21
N GLU A 175 -12.04 3.88 1.21
CA GLU A 175 -11.88 5.33 1.04
C GLU A 175 -12.39 6.13 2.24
N GLN A 176 -13.52 5.70 2.82
CA GLN A 176 -14.06 6.28 4.03
C GLN A 176 -13.08 6.13 5.21
N GLN A 177 -12.55 4.92 5.45
CA GLN A 177 -11.57 4.68 6.53
C GLN A 177 -10.30 5.53 6.35
N LEU A 178 -9.79 5.63 5.12
CA LEU A 178 -8.62 6.46 4.81
C LEU A 178 -8.92 7.94 5.02
N THR A 179 -10.09 8.41 4.61
CA THR A 179 -10.52 9.80 4.81
C THR A 179 -10.66 10.12 6.28
N GLU A 180 -11.32 9.25 7.06
CA GLU A 180 -11.49 9.40 8.49
C GLU A 180 -10.12 9.48 9.18
N LYS A 181 -9.18 8.57 8.87
CA LYS A 181 -7.84 8.62 9.47
C LYS A 181 -7.08 9.89 9.11
N ALA A 182 -7.19 10.37 7.88
CA ALA A 182 -6.47 11.55 7.43
C ALA A 182 -7.05 12.85 8.02
N THR A 183 -8.38 13.00 8.07
CA THR A 183 -9.03 14.30 8.25
C THR A 183 -10.19 14.35 9.25
N ALA A 184 -10.60 13.23 9.88
CA ALA A 184 -11.71 13.24 10.85
C ALA A 184 -11.48 14.23 11.97
N LYS A 185 -12.53 14.98 12.34
CA LYS A 185 -12.47 15.96 13.44
C LYS A 185 -12.10 15.26 14.75
N GLY A 186 -11.07 15.77 15.42
CA GLY A 186 -10.60 15.27 16.73
C GLY A 186 -9.58 14.13 16.66
N THR A 187 -9.77 13.15 15.78
CA THR A 187 -8.93 11.93 15.75
C THR A 187 -8.07 11.78 14.49
N GLY A 188 -8.37 12.52 13.43
CA GLY A 188 -7.61 12.45 12.18
C GLY A 188 -6.23 13.12 12.32
N ILE A 189 -5.25 12.60 11.59
CA ILE A 189 -3.84 13.07 11.63
C ILE A 189 -3.75 14.59 11.42
N ARG A 190 -4.52 15.14 10.47
CA ARG A 190 -4.57 16.58 10.18
C ARG A 190 -4.96 17.43 11.40
N ASN A 191 -5.85 16.93 12.26
CA ASN A 191 -6.41 17.67 13.39
C ASN A 191 -5.58 17.52 14.68
N GLN A 192 -4.42 16.84 14.59
CA GLN A 192 -3.45 16.75 15.67
C GLN A 192 -2.07 17.28 15.23
N PRO A 193 -1.99 18.51 14.68
CA PRO A 193 -0.75 19.04 14.13
C PRO A 193 0.35 19.23 15.19
N GLN A 194 -0.01 19.43 16.46
CA GLN A 194 0.95 19.44 17.55
C GLN A 194 1.69 18.10 17.71
N VAL A 195 1.06 16.97 17.34
CA VAL A 195 1.63 15.62 17.43
C VAL A 195 2.27 15.16 16.12
N TYR A 196 1.63 15.47 14.97
CA TYR A 196 2.02 14.93 13.67
C TYR A 196 2.57 15.96 12.68
N GLY A 197 2.64 17.24 13.07
CA GLY A 197 3.31 18.34 12.37
C GLY A 197 2.61 18.91 11.13
N ASP A 198 1.89 18.08 10.36
CA ASP A 198 1.34 18.48 9.07
C ASP A 198 -0.13 18.94 9.15
N GLN A 199 -0.35 20.25 9.26
CA GLN A 199 -1.70 20.87 9.26
C GLN A 199 -2.44 20.71 7.93
N ASN A 200 -1.71 20.44 6.85
CA ASN A 200 -2.24 20.22 5.50
C ASN A 200 -2.24 18.73 5.15
N TYR A 201 -2.26 17.85 6.16
CA TYR A 201 -2.35 16.42 5.93
C TYR A 201 -3.70 16.07 5.27
N ASN A 202 -3.66 15.13 4.32
CA ASN A 202 -4.81 14.74 3.52
C ASN A 202 -4.68 13.28 3.08
N ILE A 203 -5.73 12.75 2.45
CA ILE A 203 -5.78 11.35 2.01
C ILE A 203 -4.66 11.00 1.01
N THR A 204 -4.26 11.94 0.14
CA THR A 204 -3.17 11.72 -0.82
C THR A 204 -1.83 11.49 -0.12
N LYS A 205 -1.54 12.27 0.93
CA LYS A 205 -0.35 12.08 1.77
C LYS A 205 -0.43 10.78 2.57
N LEU A 206 -1.59 10.45 3.13
CA LEU A 206 -1.80 9.16 3.81
C LEU A 206 -1.53 7.98 2.87
N ARG A 207 -2.04 8.01 1.64
CA ARG A 207 -1.79 6.98 0.63
C ARG A 207 -0.31 6.87 0.26
N LYS A 208 0.44 7.98 0.29
CA LYS A 208 1.89 7.97 0.10
C LYS A 208 2.59 7.31 1.29
N ASP A 209 2.27 7.76 2.50
CA ASP A 209 2.86 7.21 3.73
C ASP A 209 2.53 5.71 3.87
N LEU A 210 1.32 5.26 3.53
CA LEU A 210 0.94 3.83 3.54
C LEU A 210 1.78 2.95 2.61
N LYS A 211 2.31 3.51 1.51
CA LYS A 211 3.19 2.80 0.58
C LYS A 211 4.63 2.74 1.08
N GLU A 212 5.08 3.78 1.78
CA GLU A 212 6.46 3.90 2.27
C GLU A 212 6.67 3.25 3.63
N VAL A 213 5.61 3.19 4.46
CA VAL A 213 5.68 2.70 5.83
C VAL A 213 5.85 1.18 5.91
N THR A 214 6.67 0.76 6.85
CA THR A 214 7.01 -0.63 7.16
C THR A 214 6.69 -0.95 8.62
N PRO A 215 6.68 -2.23 9.02
CA PRO A 215 6.54 -2.60 10.43
C PRO A 215 7.65 -2.01 11.33
N ALA A 216 8.82 -1.69 10.78
CA ALA A 216 9.93 -1.09 11.53
C ALA A 216 9.68 0.36 11.94
N ASP A 217 8.72 1.05 11.30
CA ASP A 217 8.33 2.42 11.65
C ASP A 217 7.43 2.46 12.89
N ARG A 218 6.98 1.31 13.40
CA ARG A 218 6.14 1.23 14.60
C ARG A 218 6.99 1.49 15.84
N LEU A 219 6.57 2.50 16.60
CA LEU A 219 7.17 2.85 17.87
C LEU A 219 6.53 2.07 19.02
N SER A 220 7.34 1.72 20.02
CA SER A 220 6.85 1.25 21.32
C SER A 220 6.15 2.38 22.09
N ASP A 221 5.40 2.04 23.12
CA ASP A 221 4.68 3.05 23.91
C ASP A 221 5.65 3.95 24.69
N GLU A 222 6.81 3.42 25.10
CA GLU A 222 7.91 4.18 25.71
C GLU A 222 8.47 5.20 24.73
N GLN A 223 8.79 4.79 23.49
CA GLN A 223 9.30 5.69 22.45
C GLN A 223 8.29 6.78 22.08
N VAL A 224 7.00 6.43 22.02
CA VAL A 224 5.92 7.41 21.80
C VAL A 224 5.86 8.43 22.94
N SER A 225 6.00 7.96 24.19
CA SER A 225 6.03 8.83 25.37
C SER A 225 7.21 9.80 25.34
N GLU A 226 8.42 9.30 25.05
CA GLU A 226 9.64 10.10 24.93
C GLU A 226 9.53 11.18 23.85
N LEU A 227 9.06 10.82 22.66
CA LEU A 227 8.85 11.79 21.59
C LEU A 227 7.79 12.82 21.97
N ARG A 228 6.70 12.42 22.65
CA ARG A 228 5.68 13.37 23.14
C ARG A 228 6.21 14.31 24.22
N LEU A 229 7.17 13.89 25.04
CA LEU A 229 7.86 14.77 25.97
C LEU A 229 8.73 15.78 25.21
N LEU A 230 9.48 15.34 24.20
CA LEU A 230 10.28 16.23 23.33
C LEU A 230 9.41 17.31 22.66
N LEU A 231 8.19 16.97 22.21
CA LEU A 231 7.27 17.93 21.61
C LEU A 231 6.78 19.03 22.57
N LYS A 232 6.90 18.82 23.89
CA LYS A 232 6.54 19.80 24.92
C LYS A 232 7.73 20.64 25.38
N GLU A 233 8.93 20.33 24.90
CA GLU A 233 10.11 21.11 25.26
C GLU A 233 10.06 22.50 24.63
N GLU A 234 10.45 23.48 25.43
CA GLU A 234 10.66 24.86 25.00
C GLU A 234 12.15 25.17 25.04
N VAL A 235 12.55 26.19 24.29
CA VAL A 235 13.95 26.66 24.28
C VAL A 235 14.33 27.06 25.70
N GLN A 236 15.32 26.37 26.26
CA GLN A 236 15.82 26.61 27.60
C GLN A 236 16.93 27.66 27.56
N GLN A 237 16.95 28.55 28.54
CA GLN A 237 18.08 29.46 28.74
C GLN A 237 19.18 28.73 29.53
N ILE A 238 20.18 28.23 28.80
CA ILE A 238 21.34 27.58 29.41
C ILE A 238 22.26 28.65 30.00
N LEU A 239 22.42 28.61 31.33
CA LEU A 239 23.26 29.57 32.06
C LEU A 239 24.70 29.07 32.10
N ARG A 240 25.65 29.99 31.90
CA ARG A 240 27.07 29.70 32.02
C ARG A 240 27.48 29.59 33.50
N ILE A 241 28.00 28.45 33.89
CA ILE A 241 28.51 28.19 35.23
C ILE A 241 30.00 28.56 35.24
N GLN A 242 30.40 29.41 36.19
CA GLN A 242 31.80 29.78 36.35
C GLN A 242 32.52 28.74 37.21
N GLY A 243 33.75 28.40 36.80
CA GLY A 243 34.64 27.54 37.58
C GLY A 243 35.00 28.17 38.93
N THR A 244 35.19 27.32 39.94
CA THR A 244 35.72 27.71 41.25
C THR A 244 37.16 27.22 41.35
N SER A 245 38.08 28.11 41.71
CA SER A 245 39.49 27.78 41.88
C SER A 245 39.83 27.60 43.35
N PHE A 246 40.65 26.59 43.65
CA PHE A 246 41.19 26.33 44.98
C PHE A 246 42.71 26.51 45.01
N PRO A 247 43.27 26.90 46.16
CA PRO A 247 44.72 26.85 46.39
C PRO A 247 45.25 25.41 46.27
N SER A 248 46.47 25.24 45.77
CA SER A 248 47.09 23.91 45.68
C SER A 248 47.29 23.29 47.06
N PHE A 249 47.05 21.99 47.16
CA PHE A 249 47.23 21.26 48.42
C PHE A 249 48.68 21.27 48.90
N ASP A 250 49.66 21.27 47.99
CA ASP A 250 51.07 21.50 48.34
C ASP A 250 51.27 22.84 49.06
N GLY A 251 50.69 23.92 48.55
CA GLY A 251 50.77 25.23 49.18
C GLY A 251 50.07 25.27 50.54
N ILE A 252 48.92 24.60 50.66
CA ILE A 252 48.21 24.45 51.93
C ILE A 252 49.06 23.67 52.93
N ASN A 253 49.55 22.50 52.55
CA ASN A 253 50.39 21.64 53.39
C ASN A 253 51.62 22.38 53.87
N GLN A 254 52.37 23.05 52.98
CA GLN A 254 53.56 23.83 53.36
C GLN A 254 53.22 24.93 54.37
N ARG A 255 52.16 25.70 54.11
CA ARG A 255 51.71 26.77 55.01
C ARG A 255 51.34 26.23 56.38
N ILE A 256 50.55 25.16 56.44
CA ILE A 256 50.04 24.62 57.69
C ILE A 256 51.13 23.86 58.47
N LYS A 257 51.98 23.09 57.80
CA LYS A 257 53.14 22.42 58.39
C LYS A 257 54.04 23.41 59.14
N SER A 258 54.30 24.58 58.53
CA SER A 258 55.10 25.64 59.15
C SER A 258 54.51 26.24 60.43
N ILE A 259 53.23 25.99 60.70
CA ILE A 259 52.51 26.43 61.91
C ILE A 259 52.45 25.29 62.92
N VAL A 260 52.01 24.10 62.47
CA VAL A 260 51.79 22.92 63.32
C VAL A 260 53.10 22.43 63.93
N GLU A 261 54.17 22.37 63.14
CA GLU A 261 55.49 21.87 63.58
C GLU A 261 56.36 22.95 64.21
N GLN A 262 55.92 24.22 64.25
CA GLN A 262 56.72 25.30 64.82
C GLN A 262 56.91 25.10 66.34
N GLN A 263 58.17 24.96 66.73
CA GLN A 263 58.57 24.87 68.13
C GLN A 263 58.72 26.27 68.74
N ILE A 264 58.17 26.44 69.95
CA ILE A 264 58.45 27.60 70.80
C ILE A 264 59.55 27.17 71.77
N LEU A 265 60.59 28.01 71.95
CA LEU A 265 61.67 27.73 72.89
C LEU A 265 61.10 27.49 74.30
N SER A 266 61.47 26.36 74.91
CA SER A 266 60.96 25.94 76.23
C SER A 266 61.61 26.69 77.40
N LEU A 267 62.66 27.48 77.14
CA LEU A 267 63.42 28.16 78.18
C LEU A 267 62.55 29.25 78.84
N GLY A 268 62.24 29.07 80.13
CA GLY A 268 61.40 30.01 80.89
C GLY A 268 59.88 29.80 80.73
N LYS A 269 59.44 28.66 80.19
CA LYS A 269 58.02 28.26 80.16
C LYS A 269 57.66 27.52 81.46
N ILE A 270 56.43 27.71 81.94
CA ILE A 270 55.87 27.00 83.10
C ILE A 270 55.44 25.60 82.65
N GLU A 271 56.10 24.56 83.17
CA GLU A 271 55.95 23.17 82.73
C GLU A 271 54.52 22.64 82.90
N GLU A 272 53.86 22.94 84.02
CA GLU A 272 52.48 22.51 84.27
C GLU A 272 51.52 23.09 83.23
N LEU A 273 51.75 24.32 82.77
CA LEU A 273 50.92 24.96 81.75
C LEU A 273 51.25 24.47 80.33
N VAL A 274 52.45 23.96 80.09
CA VAL A 274 52.81 23.32 78.80
C VAL A 274 52.08 21.98 78.64
N HIS A 275 51.95 21.21 79.73
CA HIS A 275 51.32 19.90 79.70
C HIS A 275 49.80 19.91 79.96
N ASN A 276 49.25 21.05 80.40
CA ASN A 276 47.82 21.21 80.66
C ASN A 276 47.25 22.42 79.91
N ALA A 277 46.73 22.14 78.71
CA ALA A 277 46.08 23.12 77.83
C ALA A 277 44.94 23.91 78.51
N ILE A 278 44.14 23.24 79.34
CA ILE A 278 43.00 23.86 80.04
C ILE A 278 43.53 24.86 81.07
N ALA A 279 44.54 24.45 81.84
CA ALA A 279 45.18 25.32 82.82
C ALA A 279 45.91 26.49 82.14
N ASN A 280 46.59 26.25 81.02
CA ASN A 280 47.24 27.29 80.21
C ASN A 280 46.24 28.39 79.84
N LYS A 281 45.14 28.01 79.18
CA LYS A 281 44.10 28.96 78.77
C LYS A 281 43.47 29.69 79.96
N TRP A 282 43.22 28.99 81.07
CA TRP A 282 42.70 29.61 82.30
C TRP A 282 43.67 30.64 82.87
N VAL A 283 44.97 30.33 82.91
CA VAL A 283 46.00 31.27 83.37
C VAL A 283 46.16 32.43 82.39
N GLU A 284 46.07 32.22 81.08
CA GLU A 284 46.13 33.28 80.06
C GLU A 284 44.99 34.30 80.25
N GLU A 285 43.75 33.82 80.39
CA GLU A 285 42.60 34.69 80.69
C GLU A 285 42.74 35.33 82.08
N GLY A 286 43.27 34.58 83.05
CA GLY A 286 43.65 35.09 84.35
C GLY A 286 44.61 36.27 84.25
N CYS A 287 45.66 36.19 83.42
CA CYS A 287 46.63 37.28 83.25
C CYS A 287 45.95 38.56 82.78
N LYS A 288 45.01 38.47 81.82
CA LYS A 288 44.23 39.62 81.34
C LYS A 288 43.37 40.24 82.44
N LEU A 289 42.70 39.42 83.25
CA LEU A 289 41.82 39.88 84.34
C LEU A 289 42.58 40.52 85.51
N HIS A 290 43.86 40.17 85.67
CA HIS A 290 44.74 40.67 86.73
C HIS A 290 45.68 41.78 86.26
N GLU A 291 45.56 42.24 85.02
CA GLU A 291 46.37 43.35 84.50
C GLU A 291 46.25 44.58 85.41
N GLY A 292 47.39 45.08 85.89
CA GLY A 292 47.47 46.20 86.84
C GLY A 292 47.11 45.88 88.30
N LYS A 293 46.76 44.63 88.65
CA LYS A 293 46.42 44.22 90.03
C LYS A 293 47.63 43.61 90.76
N GLN A 294 47.69 43.85 92.07
CA GLN A 294 48.72 43.28 92.96
C GLN A 294 48.23 42.08 93.76
N THR A 295 46.91 41.81 93.75
CA THR A 295 46.28 40.70 94.47
C THR A 295 45.50 39.79 93.53
N CYS A 296 45.52 38.49 93.83
CA CYS A 296 44.82 37.46 93.07
C CYS A 296 43.32 37.50 93.37
N LEU A 297 42.50 37.57 92.32
CA LEU A 297 41.04 37.56 92.41
C LEU A 297 40.47 36.22 92.88
N PHE A 298 41.25 35.14 92.80
CA PHE A 298 40.80 33.80 93.22
C PHE A 298 41.06 33.56 94.72
N CYS A 299 42.31 33.72 95.17
CA CYS A 299 42.70 33.41 96.55
C CYS A 299 42.95 34.63 97.45
N GLY A 300 42.93 35.85 96.90
CA GLY A 300 43.22 37.10 97.64
C GLY A 300 44.69 37.35 97.94
N GLY A 301 45.59 36.42 97.65
CA GLY A 301 47.04 36.55 97.91
C GLY A 301 47.75 37.54 96.98
N GLU A 302 48.93 38.01 97.38
CA GLU A 302 49.78 38.90 96.57
C GLU A 302 50.34 38.17 95.32
N ILE A 303 50.27 38.82 94.15
CA ILE A 303 50.91 38.34 92.91
C ILE A 303 52.29 38.99 92.81
N THR A 304 53.34 38.23 93.12
CA THR A 304 54.71 38.75 93.16
C THR A 304 55.20 39.15 91.77
N LYS A 305 56.15 40.11 91.72
CA LYS A 305 56.84 40.51 90.48
C LYS A 305 57.51 39.34 89.77
N ASN A 306 58.08 38.39 90.53
CA ASN A 306 58.68 37.19 89.94
C ASN A 306 57.64 36.32 89.24
N ARG A 307 56.43 36.18 89.83
CA ARG A 307 55.35 35.43 89.20
C ARG A 307 54.87 36.08 87.91
N TRP A 308 54.75 37.41 87.88
CA TRP A 308 54.48 38.15 86.64
C TRP A 308 55.56 37.90 85.58
N ALA A 309 56.84 37.95 85.95
CA ALA A 309 57.95 37.69 85.03
C ALA A 309 57.99 36.24 84.51
N GLU A 310 57.52 35.24 85.28
CA GLU A 310 57.33 33.86 84.81
C GLU A 310 56.18 33.76 83.79
N LEU A 311 55.06 34.43 84.06
CA LEU A 311 53.89 34.45 83.18
C LEU A 311 54.18 35.20 81.86
N GLU A 312 54.88 36.33 81.92
CA GLU A 312 55.32 37.09 80.74
C GLU A 312 56.28 36.29 79.85
N ARG A 313 57.21 35.53 80.45
CA ARG A 313 58.08 34.60 79.72
C ARG A 313 57.29 33.44 79.11
N HIS A 314 56.25 32.97 79.79
CA HIS A 314 55.39 31.92 79.26
C HIS A 314 54.56 32.39 78.04
N TYR A 315 53.93 33.57 78.12
CA TYR A 315 53.14 34.19 77.05
C TYR A 315 53.94 35.24 76.25
N ASP A 316 55.16 34.90 75.89
CA ASP A 316 56.04 35.77 75.11
C ASP A 316 55.50 36.09 73.70
N GLU A 317 56.15 37.03 73.04
CA GLU A 317 55.78 37.48 71.70
C GLU A 317 55.78 36.35 70.66
N ALA A 318 56.71 35.39 70.78
CA ALA A 318 56.76 34.23 69.89
C ALA A 318 55.51 33.34 70.02
N THR A 319 55.02 33.14 71.25
CA THR A 319 53.78 32.38 71.52
C THR A 319 52.57 33.10 70.95
N LYS A 320 52.47 34.43 71.13
CA LYS A 320 51.38 35.26 70.60
C LYS A 320 51.35 35.26 69.06
N ILE A 321 52.50 35.44 68.41
CA ILE A 321 52.61 35.43 66.95
C ILE A 321 52.20 34.07 66.37
N LEU A 322 52.62 32.96 66.99
CA LEU A 322 52.24 31.63 66.50
C LEU A 322 50.73 31.37 66.66
N LYS A 323 50.15 31.77 67.80
CA LYS A 323 48.72 31.66 68.06
C LYS A 323 47.89 32.46 67.04
N ASP A 324 48.25 33.73 66.80
CA ASP A 324 47.59 34.58 65.79
C ASP A 324 47.70 33.98 64.36
N ARG A 325 48.88 33.47 63.98
CA ARG A 325 49.05 32.78 62.69
C ARG A 325 48.18 31.53 62.57
N ALA A 326 48.03 30.76 63.64
CA ALA A 326 47.21 29.56 63.67
C ALA A 326 45.71 29.89 63.64
N GLU A 327 45.25 30.89 64.38
CA GLU A 327 43.85 31.37 64.34
C GLU A 327 43.49 31.88 62.93
N LYS A 328 44.35 32.70 62.31
CA LYS A 328 44.16 33.14 60.92
C LYS A 328 44.17 31.99 59.92
N ALA A 329 44.91 30.92 60.18
CA ALA A 329 44.91 29.72 59.35
C ALA A 329 43.59 28.94 59.49
N VAL A 330 43.02 28.85 60.70
CA VAL A 330 41.69 28.29 60.96
C VAL A 330 40.63 29.06 60.17
N ASP A 331 40.55 30.38 60.33
CA ASP A 331 39.57 31.22 59.64
C ASP A 331 39.67 31.07 58.11
N TRP A 332 40.90 30.97 57.60
CA TRP A 332 41.15 30.80 56.19
C TRP A 332 40.69 29.42 55.68
N LEU A 333 40.99 28.34 56.42
CA LEU A 333 40.55 26.97 56.09
C LEU A 333 39.04 26.84 56.16
N GLU A 334 38.38 27.43 57.16
CA GLU A 334 36.92 27.42 57.30
C GLU A 334 36.24 28.12 56.11
N LYS A 335 36.84 29.20 55.58
CA LYS A 335 36.38 29.82 54.33
C LYS A 335 36.54 28.89 53.12
N GLN A 336 37.67 28.18 52.99
CA GLN A 336 37.85 27.21 51.89
C GLN A 336 36.85 26.05 51.98
N ILE A 337 36.57 25.57 53.19
CA ILE A 337 35.55 24.55 53.46
C ILE A 337 34.16 25.06 53.05
N GLN A 338 33.84 26.32 53.33
CA GLN A 338 32.56 26.90 52.92
C GLN A 338 32.45 26.98 51.39
N VAL A 339 33.52 27.41 50.70
CA VAL A 339 33.57 27.42 49.23
C VAL A 339 33.39 26.00 48.67
N ALA A 340 34.02 24.99 49.28
CA ALA A 340 33.84 23.59 48.89
C ALA A 340 32.38 23.11 49.07
N LYS A 341 31.72 23.49 50.16
CA LYS A 341 30.29 23.18 50.40
C LYS A 341 29.38 23.80 49.34
N GLU A 342 29.72 24.99 48.87
CA GLU A 342 28.95 25.77 47.90
C GLU A 342 29.26 25.42 46.44
N LEU A 343 30.13 24.42 46.17
CA LEU A 343 30.38 23.93 44.82
C LEU A 343 29.06 23.63 44.10
N TYR A 344 28.91 24.22 42.92
CA TYR A 344 27.65 24.27 42.21
C TYR A 344 27.07 22.87 41.90
N LYS A 345 25.74 22.75 42.02
CA LYS A 345 24.98 21.57 41.61
C LYS A 345 24.00 21.97 40.52
N ILE A 346 24.09 21.29 39.38
CA ILE A 346 23.28 21.59 38.20
C ILE A 346 21.85 21.14 38.45
N SER A 347 20.88 22.01 38.15
CA SER A 347 19.45 21.66 38.21
C SER A 347 19.06 20.93 36.90
N PRO A 348 18.68 19.63 36.95
CA PRO A 348 18.30 18.86 35.76
C PRO A 348 17.10 19.44 35.01
N GLU A 349 16.25 20.20 35.70
CA GLU A 349 15.03 20.81 35.16
C GLU A 349 15.34 21.95 34.18
N LYS A 350 16.55 22.53 34.24
CA LYS A 350 17.00 23.59 33.33
C LYS A 350 17.56 23.06 32.00
N TYR A 351 17.58 21.73 31.83
CA TYR A 351 18.14 21.06 30.66
C TYR A 351 17.09 20.19 29.95
N TYR A 352 17.31 19.98 28.65
CA TYR A 352 16.48 19.10 27.83
C TYR A 352 16.54 17.65 28.32
N GLN A 353 15.49 16.89 28.05
CA GLN A 353 15.30 15.50 28.48
C GLN A 353 16.51 14.62 28.14
N CYS A 354 17.09 14.80 26.95
CA CYS A 354 18.25 14.05 26.47
C CYS A 354 19.53 14.28 27.30
N PHE A 355 19.64 15.39 28.02
CA PHE A 355 20.79 15.73 28.84
C PHE A 355 20.63 15.41 30.33
N LYS A 356 19.43 15.04 30.80
CA LYS A 356 19.17 14.80 32.23
C LYS A 356 20.11 13.76 32.85
N VAL A 357 20.34 12.64 32.16
CA VAL A 357 21.25 11.59 32.62
C VAL A 357 22.70 12.11 32.72
N ARG A 358 23.13 12.92 31.75
CA ARG A 358 24.47 13.54 31.78
C ARG A 358 24.60 14.53 32.93
N VAL A 359 23.57 15.34 33.18
CA VAL A 359 23.51 16.26 34.33
C VAL A 359 23.61 15.49 35.66
N GLU A 360 22.85 14.41 35.81
CA GLU A 360 22.89 13.57 37.02
C GLU A 360 24.27 12.97 37.26
N ASN A 361 24.95 12.51 36.20
CA ASN A 361 26.30 11.96 36.32
C ASN A 361 27.32 13.03 36.73
N ILE A 362 27.27 14.22 36.11
CA ILE A 362 28.14 15.34 36.49
C ILE A 362 27.91 15.74 37.96
N ASN A 363 26.65 15.79 38.40
CA ASN A 363 26.32 16.08 39.79
C ASN A 363 26.85 15.02 40.77
N LYS A 364 26.79 13.73 40.42
CA LYS A 364 27.36 12.65 41.24
C LYS A 364 28.88 12.76 41.34
N ASP A 365 29.55 13.08 40.24
CA ASP A 365 30.99 13.30 40.21
C ASP A 365 31.37 14.50 41.08
N MET A 366 30.62 15.61 40.99
CA MET A 366 30.81 16.80 41.83
C MET A 366 30.56 16.50 43.32
N ASP A 367 29.50 15.76 43.65
CA ASP A 367 29.16 15.36 45.02
C ASP A 367 30.30 14.49 45.62
N THR A 368 30.80 13.51 44.86
CA THR A 368 31.92 12.65 45.27
C THR A 368 33.22 13.44 45.47
N LEU A 369 33.51 14.38 44.57
CA LEU A 369 34.66 15.26 44.67
C LEU A 369 34.54 16.14 45.93
N ARG A 370 33.36 16.74 46.14
CA ARG A 370 33.07 17.60 47.30
C ARG A 370 33.33 16.87 48.61
N GLU A 371 32.83 15.65 48.77
CA GLU A 371 33.03 14.86 50.00
C GLU A 371 34.51 14.61 50.30
N LYS A 372 35.29 14.23 49.28
CA LYS A 372 36.73 14.01 49.42
C LYS A 372 37.47 15.31 49.75
N LEU A 373 37.11 16.41 49.10
CA LEU A 373 37.73 17.73 49.32
C LEU A 373 37.48 18.20 50.75
N LEU A 374 36.23 18.10 51.23
CA LEU A 374 35.85 18.47 52.59
C LEU A 374 36.60 17.62 53.62
N THR A 375 36.67 16.30 53.41
CA THR A 375 37.42 15.40 54.31
C THR A 375 38.89 15.81 54.42
N ALA A 376 39.53 16.17 53.30
CA ALA A 376 40.93 16.59 53.31
C ALA A 376 41.11 17.93 54.02
N LEU A 377 40.28 18.93 53.74
CA LEU A 377 40.34 20.26 54.37
C LEU A 377 40.02 20.19 55.87
N ASP A 378 39.03 19.41 56.29
CA ASP A 378 38.68 19.19 57.69
C ASP A 378 39.81 18.47 58.45
N GLY A 379 40.49 17.51 57.79
CA GLY A 379 41.67 16.85 58.33
C GLY A 379 42.84 17.82 58.60
N ILE A 380 43.09 18.74 57.66
CA ILE A 380 44.08 19.81 57.84
C ILE A 380 43.65 20.78 58.96
N LEU A 381 42.39 21.19 58.97
CA LEU A 381 41.81 22.08 59.98
C LEU A 381 41.94 21.52 61.39
N LEU A 382 41.67 20.22 61.56
CA LEU A 382 41.78 19.53 62.85
C LEU A 382 43.21 19.60 63.41
N GLN A 383 44.24 19.51 62.56
CA GLN A 383 45.64 19.60 63.00
C GLN A 383 45.99 20.99 63.52
N VAL A 384 45.50 22.05 62.85
CA VAL A 384 45.69 23.43 63.33
C VAL A 384 44.93 23.67 64.63
N LYS A 385 43.69 23.18 64.74
CA LYS A 385 42.89 23.28 65.97
C LYS A 385 43.55 22.58 67.15
N LYS A 386 44.11 21.37 66.95
CA LYS A 386 44.91 20.68 67.98
C LYS A 386 46.16 21.47 68.39
N LYS A 387 46.84 22.11 67.43
CA LYS A 387 47.97 23.00 67.74
C LYS A 387 47.51 24.24 68.54
N LEU A 388 46.31 24.77 68.30
CA LEU A 388 45.76 25.88 69.09
C LEU A 388 45.36 25.45 70.51
N GLU A 389 44.83 24.23 70.68
CA GLU A 389 44.53 23.68 72.00
C GLU A 389 45.78 23.56 72.86
N ASN A 390 46.91 23.15 72.27
CA ASN A 390 48.21 23.16 72.94
C ASN A 390 49.30 23.78 72.07
N ILE A 391 49.47 25.10 72.17
CA ILE A 391 50.39 25.88 71.33
C ILE A 391 51.87 25.49 71.51
N HIS A 392 52.22 24.93 72.67
CA HIS A 392 53.58 24.50 72.98
C HIS A 392 53.87 23.07 72.50
N ALA A 393 52.85 22.27 72.19
CA ALA A 393 53.04 20.94 71.60
C ALA A 393 53.59 21.05 70.17
N THR A 394 54.44 20.11 69.78
CA THR A 394 55.06 20.04 68.45
C THR A 394 54.67 18.73 67.75
N PRO A 395 53.37 18.54 67.44
CA PRO A 395 52.95 17.36 66.70
C PRO A 395 53.56 17.35 65.30
N SER A 396 53.84 16.15 64.78
CA SER A 396 54.20 16.00 63.37
C SER A 396 52.96 16.27 62.52
N TYR A 397 53.15 17.05 61.44
CA TYR A 397 52.09 17.34 60.50
C TYR A 397 51.90 16.19 59.52
N VAL A 398 50.64 15.75 59.36
CA VAL A 398 50.23 14.80 58.34
C VAL A 398 49.75 15.57 57.12
N GLU A 399 50.46 15.39 56.00
CA GLU A 399 50.12 16.02 54.73
C GLU A 399 48.89 15.36 54.10
N TYR A 400 48.05 16.18 53.45
CA TYR A 400 46.89 15.72 52.71
C TYR A 400 47.07 16.01 51.23
N THR A 401 46.82 15.02 50.37
CA THR A 401 46.90 15.18 48.92
C THR A 401 45.50 15.17 48.33
N PHE A 402 45.23 16.11 47.43
CA PHE A 402 44.00 16.17 46.68
C PHE A 402 44.28 16.64 45.25
N ASP A 403 43.72 15.92 44.29
CA ASP A 403 43.87 16.24 42.88
C ASP A 403 42.80 17.24 42.44
N LEU A 404 43.20 18.51 42.30
CA LEU A 404 42.33 19.57 41.81
C LEU A 404 42.08 19.47 40.30
N ALA A 405 42.88 18.72 39.54
CA ALA A 405 42.65 18.54 38.10
C ALA A 405 41.29 17.88 37.85
N ARG A 406 40.83 17.02 38.77
CA ARG A 406 39.49 16.41 38.67
C ARG A 406 38.36 17.44 38.76
N LEU A 407 38.56 18.55 39.49
CA LEU A 407 37.58 19.64 39.53
C LEU A 407 37.53 20.38 38.20
N ASP A 408 38.70 20.65 37.61
CA ASP A 408 38.81 21.26 36.29
C ASP A 408 38.15 20.37 35.22
N GLU A 409 38.40 19.05 35.25
CA GLU A 409 37.74 18.08 34.35
C GLU A 409 36.21 18.10 34.46
N ILE A 410 35.66 18.27 35.68
CA ILE A 410 34.21 18.39 35.87
C ILE A 410 33.70 19.71 35.29
N TYR A 411 34.43 20.81 35.46
CA TYR A 411 34.07 22.09 34.84
C TYR A 411 34.14 22.05 33.31
N ASP A 412 35.12 21.35 32.74
CA ASP A 412 35.19 21.11 31.29
C ASP A 412 33.96 20.32 30.80
N GLN A 413 33.54 19.29 31.55
CA GLN A 413 32.31 18.55 31.23
C GLN A 413 31.06 19.42 31.28
N ILE A 414 31.01 20.37 32.24
CA ILE A 414 29.93 21.36 32.36
C ILE A 414 29.95 22.29 31.16
N GLU A 415 31.09 22.85 30.78
CA GLU A 415 31.20 23.75 29.62
C GLU A 415 30.80 23.02 28.32
N MET A 416 31.22 21.76 28.15
CA MET A 416 30.78 20.95 27.02
C MET A 416 29.27 20.70 27.04
N LEU A 417 28.69 20.40 28.20
CA LEU A 417 27.24 20.22 28.36
C LEU A 417 26.49 21.51 28.00
N GLU A 418 26.97 22.66 28.45
CA GLU A 418 26.36 23.96 28.15
C GLU A 418 26.38 24.26 26.65
N LYS A 419 27.51 23.98 25.99
CA LYS A 419 27.67 24.13 24.53
C LYS A 419 26.71 23.21 23.77
N ASP A 420 26.67 21.92 24.14
CA ASP A 420 25.82 20.92 23.49
C ASP A 420 24.34 21.24 23.69
N ALA A 421 23.93 21.64 24.90
CA ALA A 421 22.56 22.03 25.21
C ALA A 421 22.15 23.31 24.47
N THR A 422 23.04 24.29 24.37
CA THR A 422 22.78 25.52 23.59
C THR A 422 22.62 25.23 22.10
N ALA A 423 23.49 24.38 21.54
CA ALA A 423 23.38 23.94 20.14
C ALA A 423 22.08 23.16 19.89
N TYR A 424 21.73 22.24 20.80
CA TYR A 424 20.47 21.51 20.75
C TYR A 424 19.26 22.44 20.78
N GLY A 425 19.29 23.48 21.63
CA GLY A 425 18.23 24.49 21.68
C GLY A 425 18.03 25.25 20.37
N ALA A 426 19.10 25.51 19.62
CA ALA A 426 19.02 26.13 18.29
C ALA A 426 18.37 25.20 17.25
N GLU A 427 18.53 23.88 17.39
CA GLU A 427 17.97 22.86 16.50
C GLU A 427 16.64 22.25 17.00
N LEU A 428 16.15 22.67 18.17
CA LEU A 428 14.98 22.07 18.84
C LEU A 428 13.76 21.95 17.93
N LYS A 429 13.45 23.00 17.15
CA LYS A 429 12.32 22.99 16.22
C LYS A 429 12.48 21.95 15.11
N GLN A 430 13.71 21.71 14.66
CA GLN A 430 14.02 20.68 13.67
C GLN A 430 13.86 19.28 14.28
N GLU A 431 14.34 19.07 15.51
CA GLU A 431 14.16 17.82 16.24
C GLU A 431 12.69 17.52 16.53
N GLN A 432 11.90 18.54 16.91
CA GLN A 432 10.45 18.42 17.06
C GLN A 432 9.77 18.04 15.73
N SER A 433 10.20 18.62 14.62
CA SER A 433 9.67 18.26 13.29
C SER A 433 10.00 16.82 12.89
N LYS A 434 11.21 16.34 13.21
CA LYS A 434 11.61 14.93 13.02
C LYS A 434 10.78 13.99 13.90
N ALA A 435 10.56 14.35 15.17
CA ALA A 435 9.73 13.58 16.10
C ALA A 435 8.27 13.50 15.65
N GLN A 436 7.68 14.62 15.19
CA GLN A 436 6.34 14.66 14.60
C GLN A 436 6.21 13.73 13.40
N ALA A 437 7.21 13.71 12.50
CA ALA A 437 7.23 12.80 11.36
C ALA A 437 7.29 11.33 11.79
N LYS A 438 8.16 10.99 12.76
CA LYS A 438 8.24 9.62 13.31
C LYS A 438 6.93 9.17 13.95
N LEU A 439 6.32 10.02 14.78
CA LEU A 439 5.03 9.73 15.39
C LEU A 439 3.94 9.53 14.34
N ARG A 440 3.93 10.34 13.28
CA ARG A 440 2.97 10.21 12.18
C ARG A 440 3.16 8.90 11.43
N LEU A 441 4.37 8.54 11.04
CA LEU A 441 4.64 7.28 10.33
C LEU A 441 4.31 6.07 11.21
N SER A 442 4.63 6.11 12.51
CA SER A 442 4.20 5.07 13.45
C SER A 442 2.68 4.94 13.55
N GLU A 443 1.95 6.06 13.53
CA GLU A 443 0.49 6.06 13.56
C GLU A 443 -0.10 5.49 12.26
N VAL A 444 0.51 5.80 11.11
CA VAL A 444 0.14 5.22 9.82
C VAL A 444 0.46 3.73 9.78
N ALA A 445 1.59 3.29 10.33
CA ALA A 445 1.98 1.88 10.44
C ALA A 445 0.96 1.08 11.26
N ARG A 446 0.60 1.58 12.46
CA ARG A 446 -0.43 0.98 13.32
C ARG A 446 -1.77 0.90 12.58
N PHE A 447 -2.20 2.01 11.98
CA PHE A 447 -3.44 2.06 11.22
C PHE A 447 -3.47 1.08 10.04
N LYS A 448 -2.36 0.96 9.29
CA LYS A 448 -2.21 0.03 8.16
C LYS A 448 -2.49 -1.42 8.57
N GLU A 449 -2.01 -1.81 9.75
CA GLU A 449 -2.26 -3.12 10.36
C GLU A 449 -3.69 -3.24 10.89
N ASP A 450 -4.17 -2.26 11.67
CA ASP A 450 -5.49 -2.27 12.32
C ASP A 450 -6.63 -2.48 11.31
N ILE A 451 -6.53 -1.85 10.13
CA ILE A 451 -7.57 -2.00 9.10
C ILE A 451 -7.32 -3.17 8.15
N GLY A 452 -6.21 -3.91 8.30
CA GLY A 452 -5.81 -4.96 7.36
C GLY A 452 -5.63 -4.42 5.94
N TYR A 453 -4.93 -3.28 5.79
CA TYR A 453 -4.88 -2.51 4.54
C TYR A 453 -4.42 -3.33 3.34
N GLU A 454 -3.35 -4.12 3.50
CA GLU A 454 -2.78 -4.94 2.42
C GLU A 454 -3.78 -5.99 1.92
N GLU A 455 -4.51 -6.64 2.83
CA GLU A 455 -5.53 -7.63 2.46
C GLU A 455 -6.71 -6.95 1.75
N LYS A 456 -7.16 -5.79 2.22
CA LYS A 456 -8.22 -5.02 1.54
C LYS A 456 -7.81 -4.60 0.14
N VAL A 457 -6.58 -4.12 -0.05
CA VAL A 457 -6.05 -3.74 -1.37
C VAL A 457 -5.99 -4.96 -2.30
N LYS A 458 -5.54 -6.11 -1.77
CA LYS A 458 -5.51 -7.37 -2.51
C LYS A 458 -6.90 -7.82 -2.95
N VAL A 459 -7.88 -7.86 -2.04
CA VAL A 459 -9.28 -8.22 -2.34
C VAL A 459 -9.89 -7.27 -3.39
N ILE A 460 -9.65 -5.96 -3.27
CA ILE A 460 -10.12 -4.99 -4.27
C ILE A 460 -9.49 -5.27 -5.64
N SER A 461 -8.19 -5.56 -5.69
CA SER A 461 -7.50 -5.87 -6.94
C SER A 461 -8.00 -7.17 -7.59
N GLU A 462 -8.29 -8.19 -6.79
CA GLU A 462 -8.90 -9.45 -7.27
C GLU A 462 -10.31 -9.20 -7.83
N LYS A 463 -11.14 -8.40 -7.13
CA LYS A 463 -12.48 -8.02 -7.61
C LYS A 463 -12.44 -7.16 -8.87
N GLU A 464 -11.42 -6.30 -9.04
CA GLU A 464 -11.20 -5.54 -10.29
C GLU A 464 -10.89 -6.48 -11.47
N ALA A 465 -10.07 -7.51 -11.26
CA ALA A 465 -9.80 -8.51 -12.29
C ALA A 465 -11.07 -9.30 -12.66
N VAL A 466 -11.85 -9.74 -11.67
CA VAL A 466 -13.13 -10.42 -11.89
C VAL A 466 -14.12 -9.52 -12.64
N LEU A 467 -14.21 -8.23 -12.27
CA LEU A 467 -15.09 -7.29 -12.96
C LEU A 467 -14.74 -7.18 -14.44
N LYS A 468 -13.45 -7.12 -14.78
CA LYS A 468 -12.97 -7.09 -16.16
C LYS A 468 -13.38 -8.34 -16.93
N GLU A 469 -13.26 -9.53 -16.33
CA GLU A 469 -13.74 -10.78 -16.96
C GLU A 469 -15.26 -10.75 -17.20
N LYS A 470 -16.04 -10.16 -16.28
CA LYS A 470 -17.51 -10.02 -16.46
C LYS A 470 -17.86 -8.99 -17.54
N GLU A 471 -17.06 -7.93 -17.69
CA GLU A 471 -17.20 -6.95 -18.76
C GLU A 471 -16.95 -7.60 -20.13
N GLU A 472 -15.85 -8.35 -20.27
CA GLU A 472 -15.54 -9.09 -21.51
C GLU A 472 -16.64 -10.10 -21.86
N ALA A 473 -17.13 -10.87 -20.88
CA ALA A 473 -18.24 -11.81 -21.09
C ALA A 473 -19.55 -11.12 -21.48
N LYS A 474 -19.84 -9.94 -20.93
CA LYS A 474 -21.00 -9.11 -21.33
C LYS A 474 -20.84 -8.64 -22.78
N GLU A 475 -19.69 -8.09 -23.14
CA GLU A 475 -19.40 -7.61 -24.49
C GLU A 475 -19.46 -8.73 -25.54
N GLU A 476 -18.98 -9.93 -25.20
CA GLU A 476 -19.09 -11.09 -26.08
C GLU A 476 -20.55 -11.43 -26.42
N LYS A 477 -21.44 -11.40 -25.42
CA LYS A 477 -22.89 -11.63 -25.64
C LYS A 477 -23.52 -10.52 -26.47
N GLU A 478 -23.13 -9.26 -26.25
CA GLU A 478 -23.61 -8.12 -27.05
C GLU A 478 -23.16 -8.23 -28.52
N ASN A 479 -21.90 -8.60 -28.75
CA ASN A 479 -21.36 -8.82 -30.09
C ASN A 479 -22.01 -10.03 -30.78
N ALA A 480 -22.28 -11.12 -30.04
CA ALA A 480 -22.97 -12.29 -30.55
C ALA A 480 -24.41 -11.94 -30.99
N ILE A 481 -25.15 -11.16 -30.20
CA ILE A 481 -26.48 -10.66 -30.58
C ILE A 481 -26.37 -9.79 -31.83
N HIS A 482 -25.48 -8.80 -31.84
CA HIS A 482 -25.36 -7.87 -32.96
C HIS A 482 -25.01 -8.58 -34.28
N SER A 483 -24.10 -9.55 -34.23
CA SER A 483 -23.72 -10.35 -35.40
C SER A 483 -24.89 -11.19 -35.93
N LYS A 484 -25.67 -11.84 -35.05
CA LYS A 484 -26.84 -12.63 -35.44
C LYS A 484 -28.02 -11.77 -35.91
N GLU A 485 -28.25 -10.60 -35.31
CA GLU A 485 -29.25 -9.63 -35.80
C GLU A 485 -28.89 -9.14 -37.21
N LYS A 486 -27.61 -8.85 -37.47
CA LYS A 486 -27.12 -8.45 -38.80
C LYS A 486 -27.29 -9.58 -39.81
N ALA A 487 -26.98 -10.82 -39.44
CA ALA A 487 -27.19 -12.00 -40.27
C ALA A 487 -28.69 -12.21 -40.58
N LEU A 488 -29.56 -12.06 -39.57
CA LEU A 488 -31.01 -12.16 -39.70
C LEU A 488 -31.56 -11.08 -40.63
N LYS A 489 -31.13 -9.82 -40.49
CA LYS A 489 -31.51 -8.72 -41.39
C LYS A 489 -31.06 -8.98 -42.83
N LYS A 490 -29.84 -9.48 -43.04
CA LYS A 490 -29.32 -9.82 -44.38
C LYS A 490 -30.13 -10.94 -45.02
N LYS A 491 -30.37 -12.06 -44.31
CA LYS A 491 -31.13 -13.20 -44.83
C LYS A 491 -32.60 -12.85 -45.10
N SER A 492 -33.23 -12.10 -44.20
CA SER A 492 -34.61 -11.64 -44.40
C SER A 492 -34.76 -10.66 -45.56
N ALA A 493 -33.76 -9.80 -45.83
CA ALA A 493 -33.72 -8.95 -47.02
C ALA A 493 -33.56 -9.78 -48.31
N SER A 494 -32.66 -10.77 -48.32
CA SER A 494 -32.49 -11.70 -49.46
C SER A 494 -33.77 -12.49 -49.76
N ALA A 495 -34.47 -12.99 -48.73
CA ALA A 495 -35.75 -13.66 -48.88
C ALA A 495 -36.83 -12.73 -49.48
N LYS A 496 -36.89 -11.46 -49.04
CA LYS A 496 -37.83 -10.44 -49.59
C LYS A 496 -37.51 -10.06 -51.04
N MET A 497 -36.23 -9.95 -51.41
CA MET A 497 -35.83 -9.65 -52.79
C MET A 497 -36.15 -10.81 -53.75
N LYS A 498 -35.87 -12.06 -53.35
CA LYS A 498 -36.24 -13.25 -54.14
C LYS A 498 -37.76 -13.35 -54.34
N LYS A 499 -38.57 -13.02 -53.33
CA LYS A 499 -40.04 -12.94 -53.45
C LYS A 499 -40.54 -11.84 -54.41
N ARG A 500 -39.82 -10.72 -54.53
CA ARG A 500 -40.18 -9.60 -55.43
C ARG A 500 -39.75 -9.78 -56.89
N GLY A 501 -38.68 -10.55 -57.15
CA GLY A 501 -38.21 -10.85 -58.51
C GLY A 501 -39.11 -11.79 -59.31
N LEU A 502 -40.02 -12.50 -58.64
CA LEU A 502 -41.00 -13.43 -59.24
C LEU A 502 -42.32 -12.75 -59.66
N GLY A 503 -42.42 -11.43 -59.49
CA GLY A 503 -43.62 -10.64 -59.83
C GLY A 503 -43.50 -9.80 -61.10
N LYS A 504 -42.55 -10.10 -61.98
CA LYS A 504 -42.41 -9.45 -63.30
C LYS A 504 -42.49 -10.47 -64.42
#